data_AF-A0A1D2QES9-F1
#
_entry.id   AF-A0A1D2QES9-F1
#
_cell.length_a   1.000
_cell.length_b   1.000
_cell.length_c   1.000
_cell.angle_alpha   90.00
_cell.angle_beta   90.00
_cell.angle_gamma   90.00
#
_symmetry.space_group_name_H-M   'P 1'
#
loop_
_entity.id
_entity.type
_entity.pdbx_description
1 polymer ?
#
loop_
_entity_poly.entity_id
_entity_poly.type
_entity_poly.pdbx_seq_one_letter_code
_entity_poly.pdbx_strand_id
1 'polypeptide(L)' 'MPENEYDVYLVPSGKRGKDQNIVSPVEGDELEFYDTGVWLHRKGGRNFFPYEQIRTIREHGGEEVEASE' A
#
# COMPACT_ATOMS: atom_id res chain seq x y z
N MET A 1 -1.90 -10.77 14.80
CA MET A 1 -2.62 -10.37 13.56
C MET A 1 -1.96 -9.07 13.14
N PRO A 2 -1.70 -8.81 11.85
CA PRO A 2 -1.10 -7.53 11.46
C PRO A 2 -1.97 -6.41 12.02
N GLU A 3 -1.33 -5.50 12.75
CA GLU A 3 -2.00 -4.46 13.56
C GLU A 3 -2.51 -3.32 12.67
N ASN A 4 -2.05 -3.28 11.42
CA ASN A 4 -2.37 -2.24 10.44
C ASN A 4 -2.68 -2.88 9.08
N GLU A 5 -3.72 -2.38 8.42
CA GLU A 5 -4.06 -2.71 7.02
C GLU A 5 -3.83 -1.47 6.15
N TYR A 6 -3.22 -1.64 4.99
CA TYR A 6 -2.85 -0.54 4.09
C TYR A 6 -3.51 -0.70 2.74
N ASP A 7 -4.14 0.38 2.27
CA ASP A 7 -4.66 0.52 0.92
C ASP A 7 -3.79 1.48 0.11
N VAL A 8 -3.13 0.96 -0.93
CA VAL A 8 -2.37 1.77 -1.88
C VAL A 8 -3.23 2.03 -3.12
N TYR A 9 -3.72 3.27 -3.26
CA TYR A 9 -4.45 3.73 -4.43
C TYR A 9 -3.46 4.16 -5.51
N LEU A 10 -3.58 3.57 -6.70
CA LEU A 10 -2.71 3.87 -7.83
C LEU A 10 -3.31 4.96 -8.72
N VAL A 11 -2.45 5.74 -9.38
CA VAL A 11 -2.90 6.65 -10.42
C VAL A 11 -3.49 5.85 -11.59
N PRO A 12 -4.57 6.32 -12.25
CA PRO A 12 -5.11 5.65 -13.41
C PRO A 12 -4.03 5.61 -14.51
N SER A 13 -3.46 4.44 -14.76
CA SER A 13 -2.46 4.23 -15.80
C SER A 13 -3.11 4.36 -17.17
N GLY A 14 -3.28 5.60 -17.64
CA GLY A 14 -3.77 5.86 -18.98
C GLY A 14 -2.85 5.33 -20.09
N LYS A 15 -1.56 5.01 -19.79
CA LYS A 15 -0.59 4.54 -20.80
C LYS A 15 0.82 4.16 -20.29
N ARG A 16 1.01 3.67 -19.06
CA ARG A 16 2.36 3.25 -18.60
C ARG A 16 2.32 1.95 -17.82
N GLY A 17 2.91 0.91 -18.42
CA GLY A 17 3.19 -0.38 -17.79
C GLY A 17 2.39 -1.51 -18.41
N LYS A 18 3.04 -2.27 -19.31
CA LYS A 18 2.56 -3.56 -19.79
C LYS A 18 2.38 -4.53 -18.60
N ASP A 19 1.28 -5.29 -18.61
CA ASP A 19 1.13 -6.60 -17.98
C ASP A 19 1.16 -6.71 -16.44
N GLN A 20 0.71 -5.69 -15.71
CA GLN A 20 0.33 -5.89 -14.31
C GLN A 20 -1.14 -5.52 -14.15
N ASN A 21 -2.00 -6.55 -14.15
CA ASN A 21 -3.44 -6.44 -13.86
C ASN A 21 -3.65 -6.15 -12.37
N ILE A 22 -2.99 -5.11 -11.86
CA ILE A 22 -3.11 -4.66 -10.48
C ILE A 22 -4.31 -3.73 -10.43
N VAL A 23 -5.37 -4.23 -9.79
CA VAL A 23 -6.58 -3.47 -9.50
C VAL A 23 -6.29 -2.59 -8.30
N SER A 24 -6.65 -1.30 -8.40
CA SER A 24 -6.58 -0.33 -7.30
C SER A 24 -7.91 -0.31 -6.54
N PRO A 25 -7.91 -0.16 -5.20
CA PRO A 25 -6.74 -0.11 -4.32
C PRO A 25 -6.03 -1.45 -4.18
N VAL A 26 -4.76 -1.38 -3.81
CA VAL A 26 -3.94 -2.55 -3.52
C VAL A 26 -3.82 -2.69 -2.01
N GLU A 27 -4.41 -3.77 -1.49
CA GLU A 27 -4.42 -4.09 -0.07
C GLU A 27 -3.11 -4.78 0.35
N GLY A 28 -2.61 -4.43 1.52
CA GLY A 28 -1.45 -5.05 2.16
C GLY A 28 -1.45 -4.86 3.67
N ASP A 29 -0.54 -5.54 4.34
CA ASP A 29 -0.46 -5.64 5.80
C ASP A 29 0.80 -4.97 6.39
N GLU A 30 1.77 -4.64 5.55
CA GLU A 30 2.97 -3.89 5.93
C GLU A 30 3.44 -3.00 4.78
N LEU A 31 3.97 -1.83 5.12
CA LEU A 31 4.41 -0.83 4.16
C LEU A 31 5.77 -0.25 4.54
N GLU A 32 6.74 -0.38 3.64
CA GLU A 32 8.10 0.15 3.81
C GLU A 32 8.35 1.31 2.85
N PHE A 33 8.77 2.46 3.37
CA PHE A 33 9.06 3.66 2.59
C PHE A 33 10.54 3.77 2.21
N TYR A 34 10.80 4.06 0.94
CA TYR A 34 12.13 4.26 0.38
C TYR A 34 12.16 5.52 -0.48
N ASP A 35 13.35 6.05 -0.78
CA ASP A 35 13.49 7.29 -1.58
C ASP A 35 12.78 7.25 -2.94
N THR A 36 12.65 6.06 -3.53
CA THR A 36 12.11 5.86 -4.88
C THR A 36 10.65 5.39 -4.89
N GLY A 37 10.08 5.02 -3.75
CA GLY A 37 8.73 4.45 -3.68
C GLY A 37 8.50 3.64 -2.43
N VAL A 38 7.49 2.78 -2.46
CA VAL A 38 7.11 1.95 -1.32
C VAL A 38 7.09 0.48 -1.69
N TRP A 39 7.48 -0.36 -0.74
CA TRP A 39 7.19 -1.79 -0.78
C TRP A 39 5.95 -2.07 0.04
N LEU A 40 4.95 -2.67 -0.59
CA LEU A 40 3.73 -3.15 0.06
C LEU A 40 3.81 -4.67 0.19
N HIS A 41 3.79 -5.18 1.41
CA HIS A 41 3.68 -6.62 1.70
C HIS A 41 2.22 -7.04 1.73
N ARG A 42 1.99 -8.23 1.18
CA ARG A 42 0.66 -8.84 1.02
C ARG A 42 0.78 -10.33 1.30
N LYS A 43 -0.36 -11.00 1.51
CA LYS A 43 -0.43 -12.46 1.69
C LYS A 43 0.26 -13.33 0.61
N GLY A 44 0.51 -12.78 -0.58
CA GLY A 44 1.15 -13.49 -1.70
C GLY A 44 2.59 -13.06 -2.00
N GLY A 45 3.18 -12.17 -1.21
CA GLY A 45 4.51 -11.59 -1.45
C GLY A 45 4.48 -10.07 -1.30
N ARG A 46 5.47 -9.40 -1.88
CA ARG A 46 5.57 -7.94 -1.83
C ARG A 46 5.64 -7.33 -3.21
N ASN A 47 5.09 -6.14 -3.35
CA ASN A 47 5.12 -5.38 -4.59
C ASN A 47 5.71 -4.00 -4.34
N PHE A 48 6.55 -3.57 -5.26
CA PHE A 48 7.11 -2.22 -5.26
C PHE A 48 6.25 -1.27 -6.08
N PHE A 49 5.96 -0.10 -5.51
CA PHE A 49 5.24 0.97 -6.16
C PHE A 49 6.07 2.27 -6.11
N PRO A 50 6.53 2.78 -7.27
CA PRO A 50 7.14 4.10 -7.35
C PRO A 50 6.13 5.18 -6.94
N TYR A 51 6.58 6.26 -6.30
CA TYR A 51 5.68 7.35 -5.87
C TYR A 51 4.90 7.97 -7.02
N GLU A 52 5.47 8.03 -8.23
CA GLU A 52 4.78 8.50 -9.44
C GLU A 52 3.55 7.66 -9.82
N GLN A 53 3.47 6.42 -9.33
CA GLN A 53 2.34 5.51 -9.56
C GLN A 53 1.32 5.55 -8.42
N ILE A 54 1.63 6.17 -7.29
CA ILE A 54 0.80 6.19 -6.11
C ILE A 54 0.00 7.48 -6.08
N ARG A 55 -1.32 7.35 -6.03
CA ARG A 55 -2.24 8.47 -5.81
C ARG A 55 -2.37 8.79 -4.33
N THR A 56 -2.57 7.76 -3.51
CA THR A 56 -2.86 7.91 -2.07
C THR A 56 -2.55 6.59 -1.38
N ILE A 57 -2.03 6.65 -0.17
CA ILE A 57 -1.92 5.50 0.74
C ILE A 57 -2.88 5.78 1.89
N ARG A 58 -3.74 4.81 2.23
CA ARG A 58 -4.55 4.84 3.44
C ARG A 58 -4.09 3.76 4.38
N GLU A 59 -3.94 4.13 5.63
CA GLU A 59 -3.69 3.22 6.73
C GLU A 59 -5.00 3.06 7.51
N HIS A 60 -5.36 1.81 7.74
CA HIS A 60 -6.45 1.37 8.57
C HIS A 60 -5.83 0.80 9.83
N GLY A 61 -5.61 1.68 10.81
CA GLY A 61 -5.14 1.28 12.13
C GLY A 61 -6.19 0.42 12.81
N GLY A 62 -5.80 -0.77 13.25
CA GLY A 62 -6.51 -1.43 14.34
C GLY A 62 -6.36 -0.54 15.55
N GLU A 63 -7.46 0.06 15.98
CA GLU A 63 -7.59 0.95 17.14
C GLU A 63 -6.59 0.60 18.25
N GLU A 64 -5.46 1.32 18.31
CA GLU A 64 -4.64 1.38 19.51
C GLU A 64 -5.50 2.10 20.54
N VAL A 65 -6.21 1.30 21.34
CA VAL A 65 -6.80 1.79 22.59
C VAL A 65 -5.63 2.24 23.46
N GLU A 66 -5.25 3.51 23.34
CA GLU A 66 -4.45 4.21 24.33
C GLU A 66 -5.28 4.25 25.62
N ALA A 67 -5.22 3.17 26.39
CA ALA A 67 -5.68 3.12 27.77
C ALA A 67 -4.77 4.07 28.56
N SER A 68 -5.20 5.32 28.65
CA SER A 68 -4.64 6.31 29.55
C SER A 68 -5.11 6.00 30.96
N GLU A 69 -4.14 5.64 31.81
CA GLU A 69 -4.06 5.58 33.30
C GLU A 69 -5.29 5.18 34.13
#